data_AF-A0A0E0JMI1-F1
#
_entry.id   AF-A0A0E0JMI1-F1
#
_cell.length_a   1.000
_cell.length_b   1.000
_cell.length_c   1.000
_cell.angle_alpha   90.00
_cell.angle_beta   90.00
_cell.angle_gamma   90.00
#
_symmetry.space_group_name_H-M   'P 1'
#
loop_
_entity.id
_entity.type
_entity.pdbx_description
1 polymer ?
#
loop_
_entity_poly.entity_id
_entity_poly.type
_entity_poly.pdbx_seq_one_letter_code
_entity_poly.pdbx_strand_id
1 'polypeptide(L)'
;MKMKLPRYDKSAFGGRGDRADPSTWPEVEGPLEVVLFEGWMLGFKPLPNEVLEVVNKNLEAYYDAWDRFIGSWMVIKIKEPSCVYQWRLQAEIAMRADGKPGMSDEEVMDFVSRYLPAYHAYLPTLYQEGPNGSNPDHVLVVDIDEKRNPMWGR
;
A
#
# COMPACT_ATOMS: atom_id res chain seq x y z
N MET A 1 6.46 -13.15 -24.64
CA MET A 1 5.08 -12.59 -24.71
C MET A 1 5.16 -11.14 -24.29
N LYS A 2 4.53 -10.23 -25.04
CA LYS A 2 4.46 -8.79 -24.71
C LYS A 2 3.15 -8.46 -24.02
N MET A 3 3.20 -7.62 -22.98
CA MET A 3 2.03 -7.16 -22.25
C MET A 3 2.14 -5.67 -21.93
N LYS A 4 1.02 -4.96 -21.88
CA LYS A 4 0.98 -3.57 -21.43
C LYS A 4 0.58 -3.51 -19.95
N LEU A 5 1.31 -2.74 -19.15
CA LEU A 5 0.99 -2.53 -17.74
C LEU A 5 0.20 -1.23 -17.55
N PRO A 6 -0.98 -1.26 -16.91
CA PRO A 6 -1.79 -0.07 -16.73
C PRO A 6 -1.07 0.99 -15.90
N ARG A 7 -1.29 2.25 -16.29
CA ARG A 7 -0.92 3.43 -15.49
C ARG A 7 -2.18 4.14 -15.01
N TYR A 8 -2.11 4.68 -13.81
CA TYR A 8 -3.17 5.48 -13.20
C TYR A 8 -2.67 6.92 -13.06
N ASP A 9 -3.39 7.86 -13.64
CA ASP A 9 -3.13 9.30 -13.49
C ASP A 9 -3.91 9.80 -12.27
N LYS A 10 -3.19 10.14 -11.20
CA LYS A 10 -3.79 10.65 -9.96
C LYS A 10 -4.30 12.09 -10.10
N SER A 11 -3.82 12.85 -11.08
CA SER A 11 -4.16 14.26 -11.28
C SER A 11 -5.42 14.47 -12.11
N ALA A 12 -5.84 13.46 -12.88
CA ALA A 12 -7.01 13.51 -13.74
C ALA A 12 -8.29 13.91 -12.96
N PHE A 13 -9.21 14.59 -13.65
CA PHE A 13 -10.49 15.05 -13.11
C PHE A 13 -10.37 15.83 -11.80
N GLY A 14 -9.40 16.75 -11.74
CA GLY A 14 -9.18 17.59 -10.56
C GLY A 14 -8.71 16.81 -9.34
N GLY A 15 -7.83 15.81 -9.53
CA GLY A 15 -7.25 15.02 -8.44
C GLY A 15 -8.09 13.81 -8.00
N ARG A 16 -9.23 13.53 -8.64
CA ARG A 16 -10.01 12.30 -8.40
C ARG A 16 -9.34 11.07 -9.02
N GLY A 17 -8.52 11.31 -10.03
CA GLY A 17 -7.74 10.33 -10.76
C GLY A 17 -8.57 9.49 -11.73
N ASP A 18 -7.89 8.91 -12.70
CA ASP A 18 -8.44 7.95 -13.66
C ASP A 18 -7.32 7.09 -14.25
N ARG A 19 -7.69 6.04 -14.96
CA ARG A 19 -6.76 5.25 -15.77
C ARG A 19 -6.14 6.13 -16.86
N ALA A 20 -4.83 6.13 -16.96
CA ALA A 20 -4.11 6.84 -18.01
C ALA A 20 -4.41 6.21 -19.39
N ASP A 21 -4.20 6.99 -20.46
CA ASP A 21 -4.38 6.53 -21.84
C ASP A 21 -3.55 5.25 -22.11
N PRO A 22 -4.16 4.14 -22.58
CA PRO A 22 -3.46 2.88 -22.90
C PRO A 22 -2.30 2.98 -23.90
N SER A 23 -2.21 4.06 -24.66
CA SER A 23 -1.05 4.37 -25.51
C SER A 23 0.20 4.74 -24.71
N THR A 24 0.04 5.25 -23.49
CA THR A 24 1.12 5.63 -22.58
C THR A 24 1.57 4.50 -21.66
N TRP A 25 0.87 3.37 -21.67
CA TRP A 25 1.18 2.23 -20.83
C TRP A 25 2.50 1.60 -21.28
N PRO A 26 3.45 1.37 -20.35
CA PRO A 26 4.68 0.68 -20.69
C PRO A 26 4.37 -0.75 -21.14
N GLU A 27 5.09 -1.19 -22.16
CA GLU A 27 5.11 -2.58 -22.60
C GLU A 27 6.25 -3.32 -21.91
N VAL A 28 5.96 -4.51 -21.40
CA VAL A 28 6.92 -5.41 -20.78
C VAL A 28 6.93 -6.71 -21.57
N GLU A 29 8.12 -7.23 -21.83
CA GLU A 29 8.33 -8.49 -22.54
C GLU A 29 8.88 -9.55 -21.58
N GLY A 30 8.23 -10.72 -21.56
CA GLY A 30 8.65 -11.86 -20.75
C GLY A 30 9.48 -12.90 -21.53
N PRO A 31 10.07 -13.89 -20.82
CA PRO A 31 9.81 -14.21 -19.41
C PRO A 31 10.48 -13.24 -18.43
N LEU A 32 9.84 -13.01 -17.29
CA LEU A 32 10.38 -12.23 -16.18
C LEU A 32 10.88 -13.18 -15.09
N GLU A 33 12.05 -12.91 -14.52
CA GLU A 33 12.60 -13.68 -13.41
C GLU A 33 11.98 -13.26 -12.06
N VAL A 34 11.72 -11.96 -11.89
CA VAL A 34 11.14 -11.38 -10.68
C VAL A 34 10.08 -10.34 -11.06
N VAL A 35 8.95 -10.37 -10.35
CA VAL A 35 7.92 -9.34 -10.41
C VAL A 35 7.81 -8.72 -9.02
N LEU A 36 8.00 -7.41 -8.93
CA LEU A 36 7.72 -6.65 -7.71
C LEU A 36 6.27 -6.19 -7.76
N PHE A 37 5.47 -6.67 -6.81
CA PHE A 37 4.09 -6.25 -6.62
C PHE A 37 3.97 -5.59 -5.25
N GLU A 38 3.58 -4.31 -5.24
CA GLU A 38 3.59 -3.47 -4.05
C GLU A 38 2.24 -2.78 -3.84
N GLY A 39 1.91 -2.51 -2.58
CA GLY A 39 0.71 -1.79 -2.19
C GLY A 39 0.57 -1.72 -0.67
N TRP A 40 -0.03 -0.63 -0.19
CA TRP A 40 -0.12 -0.31 1.25
C TRP A 40 -0.99 -1.28 2.07
N MET A 41 -1.87 -2.05 1.40
CA MET A 41 -2.83 -2.97 2.02
C MET A 41 -2.62 -4.44 1.63
N LEU A 42 -1.55 -4.75 0.90
CA LEU A 42 -1.30 -6.13 0.47
C LEU A 42 -1.10 -7.04 1.69
N GLY A 43 -1.70 -8.23 1.64
CA GLY A 43 -1.65 -9.18 2.74
C GLY A 43 -2.64 -8.93 3.88
N PHE A 44 -3.44 -7.86 3.85
CA PHE A 44 -4.54 -7.69 4.79
C PHE A 44 -5.54 -8.84 4.66
N LYS A 45 -6.01 -9.35 5.79
CA LYS A 45 -6.98 -10.44 5.85
C LYS A 45 -8.35 -9.90 6.27
N PRO A 46 -9.45 -10.38 5.66
CA PRO A 46 -10.78 -10.17 6.20
C PRO A 46 -10.84 -10.66 7.66
N LEU A 47 -11.43 -9.85 8.53
CA LEU A 47 -11.61 -10.17 9.96
C LEU A 47 -13.00 -10.77 10.18
N PRO A 48 -13.16 -11.65 11.20
CA PRO A 48 -14.46 -12.27 11.50
C PRO A 48 -15.48 -11.28 12.09
N ASN A 49 -15.02 -10.18 12.67
CA ASN A 49 -15.87 -9.14 13.24
C ASN A 49 -16.23 -8.14 12.13
N GLU A 50 -17.46 -7.61 12.12
CA GLU A 50 -18.00 -6.66 11.12
C GLU A 50 -17.32 -5.26 11.12
N VAL A 51 -16.04 -5.18 11.46
CA VAL A 51 -15.24 -3.96 11.40
C VAL A 51 -15.09 -3.55 9.93
N LEU A 52 -15.47 -2.31 9.60
CA LEU A 52 -15.41 -1.78 8.24
C LEU A 52 -16.10 -2.72 7.22
N GLU A 53 -17.31 -3.19 7.54
CA GLU A 53 -18.07 -4.23 6.81
C GLU A 53 -17.84 -4.28 5.29
N VAL A 54 -18.05 -3.15 4.60
CA VAL A 54 -17.88 -3.07 3.13
C VAL A 54 -16.42 -3.30 2.71
N VAL A 55 -15.46 -2.71 3.41
CA VAL A 55 -14.02 -2.89 3.13
C VAL A 55 -13.62 -4.34 3.43
N ASN A 56 -14.08 -4.88 4.55
CA ASN A 56 -13.77 -6.25 4.97
C ASN A 56 -14.26 -7.28 3.96
N LYS A 57 -15.49 -7.11 3.47
CA LYS A 57 -16.05 -7.95 2.40
C LYS A 57 -15.27 -7.82 1.09
N ASN A 58 -14.87 -6.60 0.72
CA ASN A 58 -14.10 -6.38 -0.50
C ASN A 58 -12.69 -7.01 -0.42
N LEU A 59 -12.10 -7.10 0.77
CA LEU A 59 -10.79 -7.75 0.97
C LEU A 59 -10.81 -9.25 0.64
N GLU A 60 -11.94 -9.94 0.76
CA GLU A 60 -12.04 -11.37 0.46
C GLU A 60 -11.59 -11.70 -0.97
N ALA A 61 -11.88 -10.81 -1.93
CA ALA A 61 -11.52 -10.99 -3.33
C ALA A 61 -10.01 -10.84 -3.60
N TYR A 62 -9.26 -10.18 -2.72
CA TYR A 62 -7.83 -9.89 -2.95
C TYR A 62 -6.95 -11.14 -2.89
N TYR A 63 -7.40 -12.18 -2.18
CA TYR A 63 -6.66 -13.44 -2.12
C TYR A 63 -6.53 -14.08 -3.50
N ASP A 64 -7.67 -14.28 -4.17
CA ASP A 64 -7.69 -14.92 -5.49
C ASP A 64 -7.23 -14.00 -6.62
N ALA A 65 -7.39 -12.69 -6.45
CA ALA A 65 -6.90 -11.71 -7.41
C ALA A 65 -5.38 -11.57 -7.38
N TRP A 66 -4.77 -11.58 -6.20
CA TRP A 66 -3.37 -11.20 -6.03
C TRP A 66 -2.59 -12.09 -5.06
N ASP A 67 -3.02 -12.19 -3.79
CA ASP A 67 -2.15 -12.69 -2.72
C ASP A 67 -1.66 -14.13 -2.97
N ARG A 68 -2.51 -15.00 -3.54
CA ARG A 68 -2.16 -16.40 -3.83
C ARG A 68 -1.03 -16.57 -4.86
N PHE A 69 -0.73 -15.53 -5.63
CA PHE A 69 0.32 -15.54 -6.65
C PHE A 69 1.66 -15.03 -6.12
N ILE A 70 1.70 -14.50 -4.90
CA ILE A 70 2.89 -13.90 -4.30
C ILE A 70 3.71 -15.00 -3.60
N GLY A 71 4.90 -15.29 -4.15
CA GLY A 71 5.78 -16.35 -3.64
C GLY A 71 6.66 -15.96 -2.44
N SER A 72 6.92 -14.67 -2.25
CA SER A 72 7.70 -14.13 -1.14
C SER A 72 7.23 -12.72 -0.78
N TRP A 73 7.29 -12.40 0.50
CA TRP A 73 6.74 -11.16 1.05
C TRP A 73 7.81 -10.35 1.76
N MET A 74 7.72 -9.02 1.63
CA MET A 74 8.44 -8.07 2.46
C MET A 74 7.42 -7.14 3.12
N VAL A 75 7.37 -7.18 4.46
CA VAL A 75 6.45 -6.35 5.26
C VAL A 75 7.26 -5.28 5.96
N ILE A 76 7.01 -4.02 5.62
CA ILE A 76 7.57 -2.88 6.36
C ILE A 76 6.64 -2.60 7.54
N LYS A 77 7.12 -2.92 8.73
CA LYS A 77 6.36 -2.83 9.97
C LYS A 77 6.61 -1.49 10.66
N ILE A 78 5.56 -0.71 10.81
CA ILE A 78 5.56 0.57 11.52
C ILE A 78 5.10 0.38 12.96
N LYS A 79 5.67 1.13 13.91
CA LYS A 79 5.27 1.08 15.32
C LYS A 79 3.86 1.63 15.54
N GLU A 80 3.64 2.85 15.06
CA GLU A 80 2.42 3.61 15.33
C GLU A 80 1.85 4.13 14.00
N PRO A 81 0.62 3.74 13.60
CA PRO A 81 0.02 4.20 12.34
C PRO A 81 -0.09 5.72 12.19
N SER A 82 -0.08 6.46 13.30
CA SER A 82 -0.09 7.93 13.31
C SER A 82 1.12 8.55 12.60
N CYS A 83 2.26 7.84 12.51
CA CYS A 83 3.44 8.34 11.79
C CYS A 83 3.19 8.54 10.29
N VAL A 84 2.19 7.86 9.72
CA VAL A 84 1.79 7.98 8.30
C VAL A 84 1.35 9.40 7.96
N TYR A 85 0.69 10.10 8.90
CA TYR A 85 0.33 11.50 8.70
C TYR A 85 1.57 12.38 8.51
N GLN A 86 2.55 12.25 9.41
CA GLN A 86 3.79 13.03 9.34
C GLN A 86 4.56 12.74 8.05
N TRP A 87 4.61 11.47 7.64
CA TRP A 87 5.26 11.10 6.39
C TRP A 87 4.55 11.64 5.16
N ARG A 88 3.22 11.63 5.14
CA ARG A 88 2.46 12.20 4.03
C ARG A 88 2.65 13.72 3.98
N LEU A 89 2.62 14.39 5.13
CA LEU A 89 2.83 15.82 5.24
C LEU A 89 4.22 16.22 4.70
N GLN A 90 5.27 15.49 5.10
CA GLN A 90 6.62 15.70 4.57
C GLN A 90 6.69 15.55 3.04
N ALA A 91 5.99 14.55 2.49
CA ALA A 91 5.94 14.34 1.03
C ALA A 91 5.24 15.50 0.31
N GLU A 92 4.11 16.00 0.84
CA GLU A 92 3.39 17.15 0.28
C GLU A 92 4.19 18.45 0.41
N ILE A 93 4.89 18.67 1.52
CA ILE A 93 5.80 19.82 1.66
C ILE A 93 6.91 19.77 0.60
N ALA A 94 7.54 18.60 0.40
CA ALA A 94 8.57 18.44 -0.62
C ALA A 94 8.02 18.68 -2.04
N MET A 95 6.84 18.16 -2.35
CA MET A 95 6.20 18.40 -3.65
C MET A 95 5.87 19.89 -3.89
N ARG A 96 5.35 20.58 -2.87
CA ARG A 96 5.08 22.03 -2.94
C ARG A 96 6.37 22.84 -3.12
N ALA A 97 7.45 22.45 -2.44
CA ALA A 97 8.76 23.09 -2.56
C ALA A 97 9.36 22.93 -3.98
N ASP A 98 9.07 21.81 -4.65
CA ASP A 98 9.42 21.55 -6.06
C ASP A 98 8.49 22.31 -7.06
N GLY A 99 7.58 23.16 -6.57
CA GLY A 99 6.64 23.92 -7.40
C GLY A 99 5.49 23.10 -7.97
N LYS A 100 5.26 21.88 -7.48
CA LYS A 100 4.12 21.05 -7.88
C LYS A 100 2.89 21.39 -7.05
N PRO A 101 1.67 21.22 -7.60
CA PRO A 101 0.46 21.26 -6.78
C PRO A 101 0.55 20.22 -5.66
N GLY A 102 0.05 20.56 -4.49
CA GLY A 102 0.04 19.69 -3.32
C GLY A 102 -1.08 20.06 -2.36
N MET A 103 -1.42 19.12 -1.50
CA MET A 103 -2.44 19.30 -0.48
C MET A 103 -1.95 20.26 0.62
N SER A 104 -2.88 21.04 1.17
CA SER A 104 -2.70 21.72 2.45
C SER A 104 -2.60 20.70 3.60
N ASP A 105 -2.14 21.17 4.75
CA ASP A 105 -1.95 20.32 5.92
C ASP A 105 -3.28 19.74 6.43
N GLU A 106 -4.38 20.50 6.32
CA GLU A 106 -5.74 20.03 6.63
C GLU A 106 -6.22 18.95 5.64
N GLU A 107 -5.99 19.15 4.34
CA GLU A 107 -6.32 18.16 3.30
C GLU A 107 -5.48 16.89 3.45
N VAL A 108 -4.21 17.00 3.87
CA VAL A 108 -3.38 15.83 4.20
C VAL A 108 -4.01 15.04 5.33
N MET A 109 -4.47 15.72 6.39
CA MET A 109 -5.09 15.08 7.54
C MET A 109 -6.36 14.34 7.14
N ASP A 110 -7.25 15.01 6.41
CA ASP A 110 -8.48 14.41 5.88
C ASP A 110 -8.15 13.20 4.99
N PHE A 111 -7.20 13.34 4.07
CA PHE A 111 -6.78 12.26 3.18
C PHE A 111 -6.28 11.03 3.96
N VAL A 112 -5.35 11.22 4.90
CA VAL A 112 -4.76 10.12 5.68
C VAL A 112 -5.79 9.48 6.60
N SER A 113 -6.73 10.26 7.16
CA SER A 113 -7.77 9.77 8.05
C SER A 113 -8.64 8.67 7.43
N ARG A 114 -8.77 8.64 6.10
CA ARG A 114 -9.53 7.63 5.37
C ARG A 114 -8.88 6.25 5.36
N TYR A 115 -7.56 6.18 5.60
CA TYR A 115 -6.78 4.93 5.59
C TYR A 115 -6.48 4.41 7.00
N LEU A 116 -6.40 5.30 8.00
CA LEU A 116 -6.10 4.92 9.38
C LEU A 116 -7.05 3.85 9.98
N PRO A 117 -8.37 3.86 9.73
CA PRO A 117 -9.26 2.79 10.20
C PRO A 117 -8.84 1.41 9.70
N ALA A 118 -8.40 1.31 8.43
CA ALA A 118 -7.91 0.05 7.88
C ALA A 118 -6.61 -0.37 8.54
N TYR A 119 -5.69 0.56 8.79
CA TYR A 119 -4.46 0.24 9.54
C TYR A 119 -4.76 -0.27 10.95
N HIS A 120 -5.64 0.39 11.69
CA HIS A 120 -6.03 -0.04 13.03
C HIS A 120 -6.72 -1.41 13.04
N ALA A 121 -7.53 -1.71 12.02
CA ALA A 121 -8.23 -2.99 11.90
C ALA A 121 -7.30 -4.14 11.50
N TYR A 122 -6.49 -3.95 10.46
CA TYR A 122 -5.85 -5.08 9.75
C TYR A 122 -4.35 -5.26 10.04
N LEU A 123 -3.63 -4.21 10.47
CA LEU A 123 -2.20 -4.35 10.81
C LEU A 123 -1.95 -5.32 11.97
N PRO A 124 -2.75 -5.37 13.05
CA PRO A 124 -2.50 -6.30 14.15
C PRO A 124 -2.40 -7.76 13.66
N THR A 125 -3.37 -8.18 12.85
CA THR A 125 -3.37 -9.53 12.26
C THR A 125 -2.24 -9.73 11.27
N LEU A 126 -1.98 -8.76 10.38
CA LEU A 126 -0.85 -8.83 9.43
C LEU A 126 0.48 -9.02 10.16
N TYR A 127 0.70 -8.29 11.26
CA TYR A 127 1.96 -8.34 12.01
C TYR A 127 2.08 -9.56 12.91
N GLN A 128 0.97 -10.16 13.32
CA GLN A 128 0.95 -11.36 14.15
C GLN A 128 1.07 -12.64 13.32
N GLU A 129 0.36 -12.70 12.19
CA GLU A 129 0.19 -13.93 11.42
C GLU A 129 0.86 -13.89 10.04
N GLY A 130 1.34 -12.73 9.61
CA GLY A 130 1.86 -12.53 8.26
C GLY A 130 0.77 -12.31 7.20
N PRO A 131 1.17 -12.03 5.94
CA PRO A 131 0.25 -11.79 4.83
C PRO A 131 -0.70 -12.97 4.56
N ASN A 132 -1.86 -12.67 3.98
CA ASN A 132 -2.88 -13.66 3.63
C ASN A 132 -2.34 -14.81 2.76
N GLY A 133 -2.40 -16.05 3.29
CA GLY A 133 -1.91 -17.26 2.63
C GLY A 133 -0.40 -17.34 2.40
N SER A 134 0.39 -16.49 3.06
CA SER A 134 1.85 -16.53 2.95
C SER A 134 2.48 -17.77 3.60
N ASN A 135 3.62 -18.22 3.06
CA ASN A 135 4.51 -19.16 3.72
C ASN A 135 5.43 -18.38 4.69
N PRO A 136 5.42 -18.65 6.01
CA PRO A 136 6.25 -17.94 6.99
C PRO A 136 7.76 -17.94 6.68
N ASP A 137 8.28 -19.01 6.06
CA ASP A 137 9.70 -19.09 5.69
C ASP A 137 10.09 -18.11 4.57
N HIS A 138 9.09 -17.55 3.88
CA HIS A 138 9.25 -16.63 2.74
C HIS A 138 8.72 -15.22 3.07
N VAL A 139 8.64 -14.85 4.35
CA VAL A 139 8.23 -13.52 4.81
C VAL A 139 9.39 -12.83 5.51
N LEU A 140 9.86 -11.72 4.94
CA LEU A 140 10.78 -10.80 5.62
C LEU A 140 9.99 -9.66 6.25
N VAL A 141 10.09 -9.48 7.57
CA VAL A 141 9.54 -8.32 8.27
C VAL A 141 10.67 -7.36 8.62
N VAL A 142 10.52 -6.10 8.24
CA VAL A 142 11.47 -5.02 8.56
C VAL A 142 10.75 -3.99 9.43
N ASP A 143 11.05 -4.01 10.73
CA ASP A 143 10.57 -2.98 11.65
C ASP A 143 11.30 -1.65 11.39
N ILE A 144 10.56 -0.53 11.31
CA ILE A 144 11.13 0.81 11.13
C ILE A 144 10.67 1.79 12.20
N ASP A 145 11.52 2.78 12.50
CA ASP A 145 11.16 3.91 13.36
C ASP A 145 10.41 5.02 12.59
N GLU A 146 9.98 6.07 13.29
CA GLU A 146 9.30 7.23 12.70
C GLU A 146 10.17 8.02 11.72
N LYS A 147 11.49 7.81 11.73
CA LYS A 147 12.45 8.39 10.79
C LYS A 147 12.73 7.45 9.60
N ARG A 148 12.00 6.33 9.50
CA ARG A 148 12.12 5.29 8.46
C ARG A 148 13.45 4.53 8.52
N ASN A 149 14.13 4.53 9.66
CA ASN A 149 15.33 3.72 9.84
C ASN A 149 14.95 2.29 10.23
N PRO A 150 15.56 1.26 9.61
CA PRO A 150 15.43 -0.12 10.08
C PRO A 150 15.88 -0.24 11.54
N MET A 151 15.07 -0.90 12.35
CA MET A 151 15.39 -1.19 13.73
C MET A 151 15.94 -2.62 13.80
N TRP A 152 17.22 -2.73 14.14
CA TRP A 152 17.88 -4.02 14.34
C TRP A 152 17.94 -4.33 15.84
N GLY A 153 17.50 -5.53 16.22
CA GLY A 153 17.57 -6.02 17.60
C GLY A 153 16.23 -5.98 18.34
N ARG A 154 15.74 -7.17 18.70
CA ARG A 154 14.95 -7.39 19.91
C ARG A 154 15.87 -8.04 20.94
#